data_AF-A0A971ZKJ4-F1
#
_entry.id   AF-A0A971ZKJ4-F1
#
_cell.length_a   1.000
_cell.length_b   1.000
_cell.length_c   1.000
_cell.angle_alpha   90.00
_cell.angle_beta   90.00
_cell.angle_gamma   90.00
#
_symmetry.space_group_name_H-M   'P 1'
#
loop_
_entity.id
_entity.type
_entity.pdbx_description
1 polymer ?
#
loop_
_entity_poly.entity_id
_entity_poly.type
_entity_poly.pdbx_seq_one_letter_code
_entity_poly.pdbx_strand_id
1 'polypeptide(L)'
;MKVIQNLVSPSKYKIKCPYTMDPEFIVVHNTANDASARDEIAYMIRNNDQISFHYAIDDKEIVQGILENRNAWHAGDGNGPGNRKGIGIEICYSKSGGKRFEEAEKLAAKFIAYKLDEKNWGVDRVKKHQDFSGKYCPHRTLDLGWQRFLNMVQTELYKLKEEKEVDKDKPSNWAKEAWDWAKKEGYLDGTRPKDPVTREELAVVLQRLVKKIG
;
A
#
# COMPACT_ATOMS: atom_id res chain seq x y z
N MET A 1 6.47 2.54 3.96
CA MET A 1 5.95 1.61 4.98
C MET A 1 6.87 0.40 5.09
N LYS A 2 7.14 -0.15 6.29
CA LYS A 2 8.03 -1.31 6.44
C LYS A 2 7.27 -2.61 6.18
N VAL A 3 7.78 -3.43 5.27
CA VAL A 3 7.26 -4.77 4.95
C VAL A 3 8.37 -5.79 5.20
N ILE A 4 8.06 -6.87 5.91
CA ILE A 4 9.01 -7.94 6.18
C ILE A 4 8.82 -9.01 5.12
N GLN A 5 9.90 -9.41 4.45
CA GLN A 5 9.86 -10.44 3.44
C GLN A 5 10.23 -11.81 4.03
N ASN A 6 9.32 -12.77 3.88
CA ASN A 6 9.54 -14.18 4.15
C ASN A 6 8.98 -14.97 2.95
N LEU A 7 9.63 -14.77 1.81
CA LEU A 7 9.13 -15.24 0.51
C LEU A 7 9.23 -16.75 0.39
N VAL A 8 8.24 -17.34 -0.29
CA VAL A 8 8.27 -18.76 -0.65
C VAL A 8 9.51 -19.06 -1.51
N SER A 9 10.12 -20.22 -1.26
CA SER A 9 11.24 -20.70 -2.09
C SER A 9 10.81 -20.88 -3.56
N PRO A 10 11.66 -20.50 -4.54
CA PRO A 10 11.40 -20.75 -5.96
C PRO A 10 11.07 -22.19 -6.31
N SER A 11 11.58 -23.17 -5.55
CA SER A 11 11.27 -24.60 -5.75
C SER A 11 9.79 -24.93 -5.60
N LYS A 12 9.02 -24.08 -4.90
CA LYS A 12 7.58 -24.24 -4.67
C LYS A 12 6.71 -23.34 -5.54
N TYR A 13 7.28 -22.56 -6.47
CA TYR A 13 6.48 -21.67 -7.33
C TYR A 13 5.42 -22.45 -8.10
N LYS A 14 5.73 -23.66 -8.59
CA LYS A 14 4.77 -24.51 -9.30
C LYS A 14 3.51 -24.85 -8.49
N ILE A 15 3.59 -24.80 -7.16
CA ILE A 15 2.49 -25.10 -6.25
C ILE A 15 1.83 -23.79 -5.78
N LYS A 16 2.64 -22.84 -5.31
CA LYS A 16 2.17 -21.67 -4.56
C LYS A 16 1.83 -20.46 -5.42
N CYS A 17 2.52 -20.28 -6.54
CA CYS A 17 2.40 -19.08 -7.37
C CYS A 17 2.91 -19.37 -8.80
N PRO A 18 2.30 -20.30 -9.55
CA PRO A 18 2.87 -20.79 -10.80
C PRO A 18 2.90 -19.77 -11.94
N TYR A 19 2.00 -18.78 -11.93
CA TYR A 19 1.84 -17.82 -13.01
C TYR A 19 2.45 -16.47 -12.66
N THR A 20 2.94 -15.76 -13.67
CA THR A 20 3.17 -14.31 -13.56
C THR A 20 1.82 -13.58 -13.43
N MET A 21 1.86 -12.40 -12.84
CA MET A 21 0.70 -11.54 -12.63
C MET A 21 1.11 -10.09 -12.84
N ASP A 22 0.26 -9.34 -13.55
CA ASP A 22 0.20 -7.89 -13.44
C ASP A 22 -1.03 -7.57 -12.58
N PRO A 23 -0.86 -7.13 -11.32
CA PRO A 23 -1.97 -6.86 -10.43
C PRO A 23 -2.93 -5.82 -11.01
N GLU A 24 -4.24 -6.01 -10.82
CA GLU A 24 -5.26 -5.00 -11.18
C GLU A 24 -6.12 -4.54 -9.99
N PHE A 25 -6.08 -5.27 -8.87
CA PHE A 25 -6.82 -4.96 -7.64
C PHE A 25 -6.26 -5.72 -6.42
N ILE A 26 -6.76 -5.38 -5.24
CA ILE A 26 -6.47 -6.03 -3.97
C ILE A 26 -7.68 -6.87 -3.55
N VAL A 27 -7.43 -8.06 -2.98
CA VAL A 27 -8.47 -8.94 -2.42
C VAL A 27 -8.24 -9.13 -0.93
N VAL A 28 -9.18 -8.64 -0.13
CA VAL A 28 -9.11 -8.68 1.34
C VAL A 28 -9.71 -9.96 1.88
N HIS A 29 -9.01 -10.56 2.85
CA HIS A 29 -9.38 -11.77 3.55
C HIS A 29 -9.24 -11.60 5.07
N ASN A 30 -9.85 -12.54 5.78
CA ASN A 30 -9.69 -12.73 7.21
C ASN A 30 -9.24 -14.17 7.40
N THR A 31 -8.19 -14.38 8.19
CA THR A 31 -7.59 -15.72 8.36
C THR A 31 -8.52 -16.75 8.99
N ALA A 32 -9.59 -16.29 9.67
CA ALA A 32 -10.40 -17.09 10.57
C ALA A 32 -9.55 -17.85 11.61
N ASN A 33 -8.42 -17.25 12.01
CA ASN A 33 -7.46 -17.79 12.93
C ASN A 33 -6.95 -16.72 13.92
N ASP A 34 -6.20 -17.14 14.95
CA ASP A 34 -5.59 -16.27 15.97
C ASP A 34 -4.05 -16.29 15.95
N ALA A 35 -3.46 -16.68 14.81
CA ALA A 35 -2.02 -16.68 14.60
C ALA A 35 -1.48 -15.30 14.17
N SER A 36 -0.19 -15.08 14.39
CA SER A 36 0.52 -13.87 13.94
C SER A 36 0.72 -13.86 12.42
N ALA A 37 1.03 -12.69 11.85
CA ALA A 37 1.34 -12.58 10.41
C ALA A 37 2.56 -13.43 10.01
N ARG A 38 3.56 -13.55 10.88
CA ARG A 38 4.72 -14.43 10.65
C ARG A 38 4.32 -15.89 10.59
N ASP A 39 3.48 -16.33 11.51
CA ASP A 39 3.07 -17.73 11.59
C ASP A 39 2.19 -18.13 10.39
N GLU A 40 1.27 -17.25 9.99
CA GLU A 40 0.44 -17.44 8.79
C GLU A 40 1.30 -17.60 7.54
N ILE A 41 2.27 -16.70 7.33
CA ILE A 41 3.17 -16.78 6.18
C ILE A 41 4.10 -17.99 6.28
N ALA A 42 4.71 -18.25 7.44
CA ALA A 42 5.62 -19.37 7.64
C ALA A 42 4.93 -20.72 7.39
N TYR A 43 3.68 -20.88 7.85
CA TYR A 43 2.88 -22.05 7.54
C TYR A 43 2.57 -22.15 6.04
N MET A 44 2.07 -21.06 5.44
CA MET A 44 1.67 -21.00 4.04
C MET A 44 2.82 -21.37 3.09
N ILE A 45 4.03 -20.86 3.32
CA ILE A 45 5.18 -21.16 2.45
C ILE A 45 5.79 -22.55 2.70
N ARG A 46 5.64 -23.11 3.91
CA ARG A 46 6.22 -24.42 4.30
C ARG A 46 5.37 -25.60 3.87
N ASN A 47 4.05 -25.50 3.81
CA ASN A 47 3.20 -26.61 3.37
C ASN A 47 3.22 -26.77 1.83
N ASN A 48 2.54 -27.80 1.30
CA ASN A 48 2.48 -28.11 -0.13
C ASN A 48 1.07 -27.95 -0.72
N ASP A 49 0.18 -27.24 -0.03
CA ASP A 49 -1.18 -27.00 -0.49
C ASP A 49 -1.20 -25.92 -1.58
N GLN A 50 -2.13 -26.05 -2.53
CA GLN A 50 -2.40 -25.03 -3.54
C GLN A 50 -3.27 -23.90 -2.96
N ILE A 51 -2.80 -23.34 -1.86
CA ILE A 51 -3.40 -22.23 -1.12
C ILE A 51 -2.26 -21.28 -0.75
N SER A 52 -2.39 -20.01 -1.11
CA SER A 52 -1.37 -18.99 -0.87
C SER A 52 -1.96 -17.58 -0.94
N PHE A 53 -1.27 -16.62 -0.33
CA PHE A 53 -1.62 -15.20 -0.31
C PHE A 53 -0.34 -14.36 -0.28
N HIS A 54 -0.43 -13.10 -0.72
CA HIS A 54 0.75 -12.25 -0.87
C HIS A 54 1.22 -11.71 0.47
N TYR A 55 0.26 -11.28 1.29
CA TYR A 55 0.52 -10.63 2.57
C TYR A 55 -0.34 -11.22 3.68
N ALA A 56 0.23 -11.33 4.88
CA ALA A 56 -0.50 -11.40 6.14
C ALA A 56 -0.17 -10.18 6.98
N ILE A 57 -1.17 -9.66 7.68
CA ILE A 57 -1.08 -8.43 8.47
C ILE A 57 -1.69 -8.69 9.84
N ASP A 58 -0.91 -8.42 10.88
CA ASP A 58 -1.35 -8.51 12.26
C ASP A 58 -1.29 -7.14 12.95
N ASP A 59 -1.43 -7.10 14.28
CA ASP A 59 -1.46 -5.86 15.05
C ASP A 59 -0.12 -5.08 15.06
N LYS A 60 0.96 -5.67 14.54
CA LYS A 60 2.33 -5.14 14.67
C LYS A 60 3.04 -5.02 13.35
N GLU A 61 2.85 -5.97 12.44
CA GLU A 61 3.68 -6.07 11.24
C GLU A 61 2.94 -6.59 10.00
N ILE A 62 3.58 -6.36 8.85
CA ILE A 62 3.13 -6.80 7.53
C ILE A 62 4.19 -7.76 7.01
N VAL A 63 3.79 -8.99 6.70
CA VAL A 63 4.71 -10.04 6.23
C VAL A 63 4.30 -10.48 4.82
N GLN A 64 5.26 -10.43 3.90
CA GLN A 64 5.09 -10.84 2.50
C GLN A 64 5.59 -12.27 2.28
N GLY A 65 4.74 -13.11 1.70
CA GLY A 65 5.06 -14.51 1.36
C GLY A 65 5.16 -14.78 -0.14
N ILE A 66 4.44 -14.03 -0.97
CA ILE A 66 4.44 -14.16 -2.45
C ILE A 66 4.76 -12.80 -3.06
N LEU A 67 5.60 -12.79 -4.11
CA LEU A 67 5.89 -11.59 -4.89
C LEU A 67 4.64 -11.15 -5.67
N GLU A 68 4.37 -9.84 -5.74
CA GLU A 68 3.18 -9.30 -6.41
C GLU A 68 3.16 -9.51 -7.93
N ASN A 69 4.32 -9.79 -8.55
CA ASN A 69 4.40 -10.12 -9.98
C ASN A 69 4.10 -11.60 -10.27
N ARG A 70 3.63 -12.35 -9.27
CA ARG A 70 3.19 -13.74 -9.38
C ARG A 70 1.83 -13.90 -8.74
N ASN A 71 1.02 -14.81 -9.27
CA ASN A 71 -0.30 -15.07 -8.74
C ASN A 71 -0.25 -15.73 -7.35
N ALA A 72 -1.37 -15.73 -6.64
CA ALA A 72 -1.57 -16.57 -5.46
C ALA A 72 -2.92 -17.30 -5.53
N TRP A 73 -3.10 -18.33 -4.72
CA TRP A 73 -4.31 -19.17 -4.69
C TRP A 73 -5.14 -18.85 -3.44
N HIS A 74 -5.94 -17.78 -3.50
CA HIS A 74 -6.72 -17.28 -2.34
C HIS A 74 -8.20 -17.01 -2.63
N ALA A 75 -8.59 -16.72 -3.87
CA ALA A 75 -9.92 -16.20 -4.19
C ALA A 75 -10.97 -17.27 -4.50
N GLY A 76 -10.56 -18.54 -4.62
CA GLY A 76 -11.48 -19.66 -4.85
C GLY A 76 -12.15 -19.68 -6.23
N ASP A 77 -11.67 -18.89 -7.20
CA ASP A 77 -12.26 -18.74 -8.53
C ASP A 77 -11.45 -19.45 -9.64
N GLY A 78 -10.64 -20.45 -9.28
CA GLY A 78 -9.79 -21.17 -10.23
C GLY A 78 -8.82 -20.22 -10.93
N ASN A 79 -8.83 -20.21 -12.26
CA ASN A 79 -8.06 -19.26 -13.07
C ASN A 79 -8.79 -17.93 -13.32
N GLY A 80 -9.81 -17.62 -12.53
CA GLY A 80 -10.52 -16.36 -12.58
C GLY A 80 -9.69 -15.16 -12.14
N PRO A 81 -10.25 -13.94 -12.28
CA PRO A 81 -9.53 -12.70 -12.02
C PRO A 81 -9.03 -12.59 -10.56
N GLY A 82 -9.75 -13.12 -9.59
CA GLY A 82 -9.39 -13.06 -8.17
C GLY A 82 -8.02 -13.66 -7.90
N ASN A 83 -7.77 -14.89 -8.38
CA ASN A 83 -6.47 -15.54 -8.26
C ASN A 83 -5.43 -15.02 -9.26
N ARG A 84 -5.83 -14.53 -10.43
CA ARG A 84 -4.91 -14.22 -11.54
C ARG A 84 -4.52 -12.75 -11.67
N LYS A 85 -5.22 -11.84 -10.98
CA LYS A 85 -5.03 -10.39 -11.04
C LYS A 85 -5.11 -9.71 -9.67
N GLY A 86 -5.46 -10.45 -8.63
CA GLY A 86 -5.66 -9.92 -7.27
C GLY A 86 -4.43 -10.08 -6.38
N ILE A 87 -4.06 -9.03 -5.65
CA ILE A 87 -3.16 -9.12 -4.51
C ILE A 87 -3.97 -9.55 -3.29
N GLY A 88 -3.93 -10.84 -2.93
CA GLY A 88 -4.50 -11.37 -1.69
C GLY A 88 -3.80 -10.88 -0.41
N ILE A 89 -4.57 -10.27 0.49
CA ILE A 89 -4.15 -9.79 1.81
C ILE A 89 -4.99 -10.47 2.90
N GLU A 90 -4.33 -11.16 3.82
CA GLU A 90 -4.94 -11.79 4.99
C GLU A 90 -4.83 -10.90 6.24
N ILE A 91 -5.95 -10.61 6.89
CA ILE A 91 -5.99 -9.90 8.19
C ILE A 91 -6.09 -10.93 9.31
N CYS A 92 -5.07 -10.96 10.17
CA CYS A 92 -4.90 -11.91 11.26
C CYS A 92 -5.86 -11.66 12.44
N TYR A 93 -5.91 -12.61 13.38
CA TYR A 93 -6.70 -12.55 14.62
C TYR A 93 -8.22 -12.43 14.46
N SER A 94 -8.72 -12.66 13.25
CA SER A 94 -10.15 -12.54 12.96
C SER A 94 -10.99 -13.64 13.62
N LYS A 95 -10.41 -14.75 14.12
CA LYS A 95 -11.20 -15.78 14.80
C LYS A 95 -11.78 -15.29 16.12
N SER A 96 -10.93 -14.84 17.04
CA SER A 96 -11.36 -14.30 18.33
C SER A 96 -11.69 -12.80 18.26
N GLY A 97 -11.11 -12.08 17.30
CA GLY A 97 -11.33 -10.64 17.15
C GLY A 97 -10.66 -9.82 18.26
N GLY A 98 -11.39 -8.82 18.75
CA GLY A 98 -10.93 -7.91 19.80
C GLY A 98 -9.81 -6.97 19.35
N LYS A 99 -9.12 -6.37 20.33
CA LYS A 99 -8.13 -5.30 20.09
C LYS A 99 -7.04 -5.68 19.09
N ARG A 100 -6.58 -6.94 19.08
CA ARG A 100 -5.55 -7.39 18.13
C ARG A 100 -6.07 -7.38 16.69
N PHE A 101 -7.30 -7.83 16.46
CA PHE A 101 -7.91 -7.74 15.13
C PHE A 101 -8.17 -6.29 14.73
N GLU A 102 -8.66 -5.44 15.65
CA GLU A 102 -8.92 -4.03 15.35
C GLU A 102 -7.65 -3.29 14.93
N GLU A 103 -6.53 -3.51 15.61
CA GLU A 103 -5.24 -2.94 15.22
C GLU A 103 -4.70 -3.55 13.92
N ALA A 104 -4.87 -4.86 13.71
CA ALA A 104 -4.53 -5.51 12.44
C ALA A 104 -5.33 -4.95 11.26
N GLU A 105 -6.62 -4.70 11.45
CA GLU A 105 -7.51 -4.13 10.42
C GLU A 105 -7.14 -2.67 10.11
N LYS A 106 -6.77 -1.87 11.12
CA LYS A 106 -6.24 -0.52 10.92
C LYS A 106 -4.92 -0.55 10.16
N LEU A 107 -4.00 -1.45 10.51
CA LEU A 107 -2.72 -1.59 9.80
C LEU A 107 -2.94 -2.06 8.35
N ALA A 108 -3.88 -2.98 8.13
CA ALA A 108 -4.27 -3.42 6.79
C ALA A 108 -4.85 -2.27 5.96
N ALA A 109 -5.72 -1.43 6.53
CA ALA A 109 -6.26 -0.26 5.84
C ALA A 109 -5.15 0.71 5.40
N LYS A 110 -4.19 0.99 6.29
CA LYS A 110 -2.99 1.81 5.98
C LYS A 110 -2.14 1.21 4.87
N PHE A 111 -1.90 -0.10 4.93
CA PHE A 111 -1.09 -0.80 3.93
C PHE A 111 -1.77 -0.85 2.56
N ILE A 112 -3.07 -1.11 2.52
CA ILE A 112 -3.87 -1.09 1.29
C ILE A 112 -3.81 0.32 0.68
N ALA A 113 -4.02 1.38 1.47
CA ALA A 113 -3.90 2.75 0.98
C ALA A 113 -2.50 3.05 0.38
N TYR A 114 -1.43 2.62 1.05
CA TYR A 114 -0.07 2.72 0.53
C TYR A 114 0.09 1.99 -0.82
N LYS A 115 -0.51 0.81 -0.97
CA LYS A 115 -0.47 0.04 -2.22
C LYS A 115 -1.32 0.65 -3.34
N LEU A 116 -2.47 1.22 -3.01
CA LEU A 116 -3.28 1.97 -3.97
C LEU A 116 -2.52 3.19 -4.50
N ASP A 117 -1.89 3.96 -3.61
CA ASP A 117 -1.07 5.11 -3.99
C ASP A 117 0.15 4.71 -4.84
N GLU A 118 0.87 3.65 -4.48
CA GLU A 118 1.99 3.10 -5.27
C GLU A 118 1.59 2.73 -6.70
N LYS A 119 0.35 2.24 -6.89
CA LYS A 119 -0.16 1.79 -8.19
C LYS A 119 -1.07 2.80 -8.89
N ASN A 120 -1.24 4.00 -8.31
CA ASN A 120 -2.17 5.03 -8.78
C ASN A 120 -3.62 4.50 -8.95
N TRP A 121 -4.10 3.73 -7.97
CA TRP A 121 -5.45 3.17 -7.93
C TRP A 121 -6.37 3.92 -6.96
N GLY A 122 -7.67 3.83 -7.23
CA GLY A 122 -8.73 4.25 -6.31
C GLY A 122 -9.20 3.10 -5.42
N VAL A 123 -10.03 3.43 -4.42
CA VAL A 123 -10.61 2.45 -3.48
C VAL A 123 -11.56 1.48 -4.17
N ASP A 124 -12.03 1.78 -5.38
CA ASP A 124 -12.79 0.86 -6.25
C ASP A 124 -12.03 -0.44 -6.59
N ARG A 125 -10.69 -0.41 -6.47
CA ARG A 125 -9.78 -1.56 -6.64
C ARG A 125 -9.59 -2.39 -5.37
N VAL A 126 -10.32 -2.10 -4.29
CA VAL A 126 -10.34 -2.96 -3.09
C VAL A 126 -11.57 -3.87 -3.16
N LYS A 127 -11.32 -5.17 -3.32
CA LYS A 127 -12.35 -6.22 -3.39
C LYS A 127 -12.26 -7.12 -2.16
N LYS A 128 -13.33 -7.86 -1.89
CA LYS A 128 -13.35 -8.93 -0.87
C LYS A 128 -13.37 -10.29 -1.54
N HIS A 129 -12.89 -11.32 -0.86
CA HIS A 129 -12.97 -12.70 -1.37
C HIS A 129 -14.39 -13.08 -1.81
N GLN A 130 -15.40 -12.65 -1.05
CA GLN A 130 -16.81 -12.89 -1.37
C GLN A 130 -17.21 -12.47 -2.80
N ASP A 131 -16.57 -11.45 -3.39
CA ASP A 131 -16.86 -10.97 -4.74
C ASP A 131 -16.49 -11.99 -5.83
N PHE A 132 -15.68 -13.01 -5.51
CA PHE A 132 -15.15 -13.98 -6.47
C PHE A 132 -15.78 -15.37 -6.33
N SER A 133 -15.83 -15.91 -5.11
CA SER A 133 -16.33 -17.27 -4.86
C SER A 133 -17.64 -17.32 -4.07
N GLY A 134 -18.15 -16.18 -3.61
CA GLY A 134 -19.30 -16.11 -2.70
C GLY A 134 -19.00 -16.50 -1.25
N LYS A 135 -17.77 -16.96 -0.94
CA LYS A 135 -17.36 -17.27 0.44
C LYS A 135 -17.55 -16.05 1.35
N TYR A 136 -18.13 -16.25 2.54
CA TYR A 136 -18.25 -15.21 3.56
C TYR A 136 -16.87 -14.86 4.15
N CYS A 137 -16.09 -14.09 3.40
CA CYS A 137 -14.74 -13.66 3.72
C CYS A 137 -14.50 -12.28 3.07
N PRO A 138 -13.96 -11.28 3.79
CA PRO A 138 -13.42 -11.30 5.16
C PRO A 138 -14.51 -11.25 6.24
N HIS A 139 -14.77 -12.35 6.94
CA HIS A 139 -15.98 -12.53 7.77
C HIS A 139 -16.17 -11.44 8.84
N ARG A 140 -15.15 -11.15 9.65
CA ARG A 140 -15.25 -10.17 10.73
C ARG A 140 -15.27 -8.73 10.22
N THR A 141 -14.50 -8.44 9.17
CA THR A 141 -14.57 -7.13 8.49
C THR A 141 -15.94 -6.92 7.85
N LEU A 142 -16.58 -7.98 7.33
CA LEU A 142 -17.97 -7.94 6.85
C LEU A 142 -18.96 -7.68 7.99
N ASP A 143 -18.81 -8.37 9.12
CA ASP A 143 -19.66 -8.16 10.31
C ASP A 143 -19.62 -6.72 10.83
N LEU A 144 -18.46 -6.05 10.72
CA LEU A 144 -18.28 -4.64 11.08
C LEU A 144 -18.70 -3.65 9.99
N GLY A 145 -19.08 -4.14 8.81
CA GLY A 145 -19.49 -3.36 7.65
C GLY A 145 -18.38 -3.14 6.62
N TRP A 146 -18.56 -3.69 5.42
CA TRP A 146 -17.60 -3.53 4.32
C TRP A 146 -17.35 -2.07 3.94
N GLN A 147 -18.39 -1.25 3.86
CA GLN A 147 -18.24 0.17 3.54
C GLN A 147 -17.45 0.93 4.62
N ARG A 148 -17.58 0.52 5.89
CA ARG A 148 -16.80 1.08 7.00
C ARG A 148 -15.32 0.79 6.80
N PHE A 149 -14.95 -0.42 6.36
CA PHE A 149 -13.58 -0.75 6.01
C PHE A 149 -13.06 0.03 4.79
N LEU A 150 -13.84 0.15 3.71
CA LEU A 150 -13.48 0.96 2.55
C LEU A 150 -13.24 2.43 2.93
N ASN A 151 -14.05 2.98 3.83
CA ASN A 151 -13.86 4.35 4.33
C ASN A 151 -12.55 4.51 5.13
N MET A 152 -12.12 3.48 5.87
CA MET A 152 -10.81 3.48 6.54
C MET A 152 -9.68 3.56 5.52
N VAL A 153 -9.72 2.72 4.48
CA VAL A 153 -8.74 2.74 3.37
C VAL A 153 -8.74 4.10 2.68
N GLN A 154 -9.92 4.63 2.36
CA GLN A 154 -10.07 5.92 1.69
C GLN A 154 -9.48 7.07 2.51
N THR A 155 -9.68 7.04 3.83
CA THR A 155 -9.14 8.04 4.76
C THR A 155 -7.61 8.00 4.76
N GLU A 156 -7.00 6.81 4.84
CA GLU A 156 -5.54 6.68 4.79
C GLU A 156 -4.98 7.07 3.41
N LEU A 157 -5.69 6.76 2.32
CA LEU A 157 -5.29 7.17 0.97
C LEU A 157 -5.32 8.69 0.81
N TYR A 158 -6.32 9.38 1.37
CA TYR A 158 -6.37 10.84 1.37
C TYR A 158 -5.22 11.45 2.17
N LYS A 159 -4.91 10.92 3.35
CA LYS A 159 -3.76 11.39 4.14
C LYS A 159 -2.44 11.28 3.36
N LEU A 160 -2.21 10.16 2.68
CA LEU A 160 -1.01 9.99 1.84
C LEU A 160 -0.93 11.02 0.71
N LYS A 161 -2.07 11.35 0.09
CA LYS A 161 -2.12 12.37 -0.97
C LYS A 161 -1.91 13.77 -0.42
N GLU A 162 -2.54 14.12 0.69
CA GLU A 162 -2.34 15.41 1.37
C GLU A 162 -0.89 15.59 1.83
N GLU A 163 -0.29 14.56 2.42
CA GLU A 163 1.13 14.59 2.83
C GLU A 163 2.07 14.84 1.65
N LYS A 164 1.79 14.24 0.48
CA LYS A 164 2.56 14.49 -0.75
C LYS A 164 2.37 15.89 -1.30
N GLU A 165 1.15 16.42 -1.31
CA GLU A 165 0.89 17.80 -1.72
C GLU A 165 1.59 18.79 -0.78
N VAL A 166 1.48 18.59 0.53
CA VAL A 166 2.18 19.42 1.54
C VAL A 166 3.71 19.30 1.42
N ASP A 167 4.24 18.13 1.05
CA ASP A 167 5.69 17.96 0.84
C ASP A 167 6.19 18.66 -0.43
N LYS A 168 5.41 18.72 -1.51
CA LYS A 168 5.77 19.46 -2.74
C LYS A 168 6.00 20.94 -2.48
N ASP A 169 5.24 21.53 -1.57
CA ASP A 169 5.33 22.94 -1.20
C ASP A 169 6.42 23.26 -0.18
N LYS A 170 7.20 22.27 0.26
CA LYS A 170 8.30 22.44 1.21
C LYS A 170 9.66 22.17 0.55
N PRO A 171 10.68 23.04 0.73
CA PRO A 171 12.01 22.75 0.25
C PRO A 171 12.60 21.53 0.96
N SER A 172 13.40 20.75 0.24
CA SER A 172 14.15 19.63 0.80
C SER A 172 15.09 20.11 1.91
N ASN A 173 15.31 19.29 2.95
CA ASN A 173 16.12 19.67 4.11
C ASN A 173 17.51 20.23 3.74
N TRP A 174 18.18 19.64 2.74
CA TRP A 174 19.50 20.09 2.28
C TRP A 174 19.48 21.48 1.62
N ALA A 175 18.36 21.87 1.02
CA ALA A 175 18.19 23.15 0.31
C ALA A 175 17.47 24.20 1.16
N LYS A 176 17.03 23.84 2.37
CA LYS A 176 16.15 24.68 3.19
C LYS A 176 16.77 26.04 3.50
N GLU A 177 18.02 26.07 3.96
CA GLU A 177 18.71 27.32 4.27
C GLU A 177 18.88 28.22 3.04
N ALA A 178 19.28 27.64 1.91
CA ALA A 178 19.42 28.38 0.65
C ALA A 178 18.07 28.90 0.12
N TRP A 179 17.00 28.11 0.27
CA TRP A 179 15.64 28.50 -0.10
C TRP A 179 15.12 29.66 0.75
N ASP A 180 15.26 29.55 2.07
CA ASP A 180 14.83 30.58 3.02
C ASP A 180 15.60 31.89 2.78
N TRP A 181 16.91 31.81 2.51
CA TRP A 181 17.71 32.95 2.09
C TRP A 181 17.22 33.56 0.77
N ALA A 182 17.03 32.74 -0.28
CA ALA A 182 16.61 33.24 -1.60
C ALA A 182 15.23 33.91 -1.57
N LYS A 183 14.32 33.39 -0.73
CA LYS A 183 13.01 34.00 -0.45
C LYS A 183 13.16 35.32 0.29
N LYS A 184 13.97 35.37 1.35
CA LYS A 184 14.23 36.59 2.13
C LYS A 184 14.85 37.70 1.28
N GLU A 185 15.77 37.33 0.38
CA GLU A 185 16.39 38.26 -0.56
C GLU A 185 15.49 38.63 -1.75
N GLY A 186 14.28 38.06 -1.86
CA GLY A 186 13.35 38.35 -2.94
C GLY A 186 13.79 37.82 -4.30
N TYR A 187 14.74 36.89 -4.35
CA TYR A 187 15.11 36.20 -5.59
C TYR A 187 13.99 35.26 -6.03
N LEU A 188 13.39 34.54 -5.08
CA LEU A 188 12.28 33.61 -5.30
C LEU A 188 11.02 34.06 -4.54
N ASP A 189 9.85 33.67 -5.04
CA ASP A 189 8.54 34.05 -4.45
C ASP A 189 8.15 33.18 -3.22
N GLY A 190 8.89 32.09 -2.98
CA GLY A 190 8.65 31.18 -1.87
C GLY A 190 7.56 30.14 -2.11
N THR A 191 7.17 29.92 -3.36
CA THR A 191 6.24 28.87 -3.80
C THR A 191 6.94 27.81 -4.64
N ARG A 192 6.34 26.62 -4.80
CA ARG A 192 6.77 25.58 -5.74
C ARG A 192 8.26 25.19 -5.66
N PRO A 193 8.84 24.93 -4.47
CA PRO A 193 10.28 24.67 -4.31
C PRO A 193 10.82 23.42 -5.00
N LYS A 194 9.93 22.50 -5.38
CA LYS A 194 10.27 21.23 -6.02
C LYS A 194 9.83 21.16 -7.49
N ASP A 195 9.21 22.23 -8.03
CA ASP A 195 8.75 22.26 -9.41
C ASP A 195 9.91 22.58 -10.39
N PRO A 196 9.82 22.14 -11.65
CA PRO A 196 10.77 22.55 -12.69
C PRO A 196 10.74 24.07 -12.91
N VAL A 197 11.91 24.70 -12.96
CA VAL A 197 12.05 26.13 -13.31
C VAL A 197 12.00 26.33 -14.82
N THR A 198 11.18 27.26 -15.29
CA THR A 198 11.15 27.66 -16.70
C THR A 198 12.33 28.60 -17.03
N ARG A 199 12.67 28.73 -18.32
CA ARG A 199 13.72 29.67 -18.75
C ARG A 199 13.37 31.13 -18.47
N GLU A 200 12.10 31.49 -18.52
CA GLU A 200 11.62 32.84 -18.21
C GLU A 200 11.74 33.15 -16.71
N GLU A 201 11.33 32.23 -15.84
CA GLU A 201 11.53 32.35 -14.39
C GLU A 201 13.03 32.47 -14.05
N LEU A 202 13.88 31.64 -14.68
CA LEU A 202 15.33 31.73 -14.52
C LEU A 202 15.87 33.10 -14.96
N ALA A 203 15.41 33.65 -16.09
CA ALA A 203 15.82 34.95 -16.57
C ALA A 203 15.44 36.08 -15.58
N VAL A 204 14.25 36.02 -14.98
CA VAL A 204 13.81 36.98 -13.96
C VAL A 204 14.67 36.86 -12.69
N VAL A 205 14.97 35.65 -12.22
CA VAL A 205 15.85 35.41 -11.07
C VAL A 205 17.25 35.97 -11.33
N LEU A 206 17.83 35.69 -12.50
CA LEU A 206 19.14 36.23 -12.90
C LEU A 206 19.13 37.76 -13.00
N GLN A 207 18.08 38.36 -13.56
CA GLN A 207 17.95 39.82 -13.62
C GLN A 207 17.89 40.44 -12.22
N ARG A 208 17.14 39.84 -11.28
CA ARG A 208 17.09 40.29 -9.88
C ARG A 208 18.46 40.19 -9.20
N LEU A 209 19.20 39.11 -9.46
CA LEU A 209 20.56 38.92 -8.97
C LEU A 209 21.49 40.03 -9.48
N VAL A 210 21.54 40.25 -10.80
CA VAL A 210 22.38 41.29 -11.42
C VAL A 210 22.08 42.67 -10.85
N LYS A 211 20.79 43.05 -10.74
CA LYS A 211 20.39 44.35 -10.16
C LYS A 211 20.85 44.56 -8.71
N LYS A 212 21.03 43.49 -7.93
CA LYS A 212 21.49 43.57 -6.54
C LYS A 212 23.01 43.64 -6.42
N ILE A 213 23.75 43.09 -7.38
CA ILE A 213 25.22 43.07 -7.37
C ILE A 213 25.85 44.29 -8.08
N GLY A 214 25.09 45.00 -8.93
CA GLY A 214 25.55 46.21 -9.64
C GLY A 214 25.27 46.16 -11.13
#